data_AF-A0A6G1EYV0-F1
#
_entry.id   AF-A0A6G1EYV0-F1
#
_cell.length_a   1.000
_cell.length_b   1.000
_cell.length_c   1.000
_cell.angle_alpha   90.00
_cell.angle_beta   90.00
_cell.angle_gamma   90.00
#
_symmetry.space_group_name_H-M   'P 1'
#
loop_
_entity.id
_entity.type
_entity.pdbx_description
1 polymer ?
#
loop_
_entity_poly.entity_id
_entity_poly.type
_entity_poly.pdbx_seq_one_letter_code
_entity_poly.pdbx_strand_id
1 'polypeptide(L)'
;MAEPPPPPTPRSSSPGEERSKGEEEERPKGRPPPPTPELRLFDTRTKAVVPFKPRVEGKVGMYVCGVTPYDFSHVGHARAYIAFDVLYRYLTYLGYEVNYVRNFTDIDDKIMDNGKAYTIEGDVYFSVDNFPDYLCLSGRKLDHNLPGKRVAVDTRKRNPADFALWKSAKEGEPSWVSPWGRGRPGWHIECSAMSAYYLGKVFDIHGGGKDLIFPHHENELAQSQEAYPESEVKCWMHNGFVNKDGQKMAKADKNFFTIRDIISLYHPMALRHYMTALKQLKEKALKRAGMTAEQLQQLIEQRTLARKNKDFAESDRIRTELSALGIALMDEPTGTLWKPSEPELTEES
;
A
#
# COMPACT_ATOMS: atom_id res chain seq x y z
N MET A 1 -14.09 -36.48 -5.21
CA MET A 1 -13.06 -35.45 -4.99
C MET A 1 -12.23 -35.41 -6.26
N ALA A 2 -12.18 -34.28 -6.96
CA ALA A 2 -11.35 -34.14 -8.16
C ALA A 2 -10.01 -33.55 -7.73
N GLU A 3 -8.90 -34.17 -8.16
CA GLU A 3 -7.55 -33.66 -7.94
C GLU A 3 -7.38 -32.28 -8.61
N PRO A 4 -6.57 -31.38 -8.04
CA PRO A 4 -6.23 -30.13 -8.70
C PRO A 4 -5.48 -30.40 -10.01
N PRO A 5 -5.73 -29.61 -11.07
CA PRO A 5 -5.09 -29.84 -12.36
C PRO A 5 -3.56 -29.61 -12.24
N PRO A 6 -2.74 -30.39 -12.97
CA PRO A 6 -1.29 -30.20 -12.98
C PRO A 6 -0.92 -28.85 -13.61
N PRO A 7 0.25 -28.29 -13.26
CA PRO A 7 0.74 -27.05 -13.86
C PRO A 7 0.91 -27.21 -15.38
N PRO A 8 0.66 -26.14 -16.16
CA PRO A 8 0.79 -26.20 -17.62
C PRO A 8 2.24 -26.52 -18.01
N THR A 9 2.40 -27.52 -18.86
CA THR A 9 3.70 -27.87 -19.46
C THR A 9 4.22 -26.72 -20.33
N PRO A 10 5.54 -26.49 -20.38
CA PRO A 10 6.11 -25.52 -21.30
C PRO A 10 5.76 -25.94 -22.72
N ARG A 11 5.20 -25.02 -23.51
CA ARG A 11 4.93 -25.26 -24.93
C ARG A 11 6.25 -25.58 -25.62
N SER A 12 6.31 -26.74 -26.27
CA SER A 12 7.37 -27.04 -27.22
C SER A 12 7.27 -26.07 -28.38
N SER A 13 8.36 -25.36 -28.66
CA SER A 13 8.51 -24.57 -29.87
C SER A 13 8.65 -25.54 -31.06
N SER A 14 7.73 -25.43 -32.01
CA SER A 14 7.87 -26.08 -33.33
C SER A 14 9.12 -25.53 -34.04
N PRO A 15 9.79 -26.32 -34.90
CA PRO A 15 11.02 -25.90 -35.56
C PRO A 15 10.73 -24.76 -36.55
N GLY A 16 11.50 -23.68 -36.45
CA GLY A 16 11.37 -22.48 -37.28
C GLY A 16 11.85 -22.68 -38.71
N GLU A 17 11.16 -22.03 -39.64
CA GLU A 17 11.65 -21.73 -40.99
C GLU A 17 12.90 -20.85 -40.90
N GLU A 18 13.97 -21.28 -41.58
CA GLU A 18 15.19 -20.50 -41.76
C GLU A 18 14.89 -19.19 -42.50
N ARG A 19 15.13 -18.05 -41.85
CA ARG A 19 15.30 -16.75 -42.52
C ARG A 19 16.79 -16.40 -42.58
N SER A 20 17.19 -15.97 -43.76
CA SER A 20 18.55 -15.59 -44.18
C SER A 20 19.23 -14.61 -43.22
N LYS A 21 20.52 -14.87 -42.96
CA LYS A 21 21.46 -14.01 -42.23
C LYS A 21 21.56 -12.63 -42.89
N GLY A 22 20.91 -11.63 -42.30
CA GLY A 22 21.24 -10.21 -42.47
C GLY A 22 22.19 -9.81 -41.36
N GLU A 23 23.20 -9.01 -41.70
CA GLU A 23 24.30 -8.55 -40.85
C GLU A 23 23.80 -7.91 -39.54
N GLU A 24 24.26 -8.42 -38.39
CA GLU A 24 24.04 -7.81 -37.08
C GLU A 24 24.90 -6.55 -36.97
N GLU A 25 24.27 -5.38 -37.13
CA GLU A 25 24.83 -4.11 -36.68
C GLU A 25 24.97 -4.16 -35.14
N GLU A 26 26.21 -4.17 -34.64
CA GLU A 26 26.50 -4.05 -33.21
C GLU A 26 25.85 -2.79 -32.65
N ARG A 27 24.85 -2.95 -31.77
CA ARG A 27 24.33 -1.84 -30.97
C ARG A 27 25.49 -1.20 -30.20
N PRO A 28 25.65 0.13 -30.22
CA PRO A 28 26.72 0.78 -29.47
C PRO A 28 26.56 0.40 -28.00
N LYS A 29 27.63 -0.16 -27.41
CA LYS A 29 27.69 -0.46 -25.98
C LYS A 29 27.37 0.82 -25.22
N GLY A 30 26.15 0.91 -24.71
CA GLY A 30 25.70 2.03 -23.91
C GLY A 30 26.69 2.29 -22.79
N ARG A 31 26.96 3.56 -22.52
CA ARG A 31 27.76 4.02 -21.36
C ARG A 31 27.36 3.18 -20.13
N PRO A 32 28.32 2.64 -19.35
CA PRO A 32 27.96 1.91 -18.13
C PRO A 32 27.04 2.80 -17.29
N PRO A 33 25.93 2.25 -16.75
CA PRO A 33 25.02 3.03 -15.94
C PRO A 33 25.85 3.69 -14.82
N PRO A 34 25.61 4.98 -14.53
CA PRO A 34 26.29 5.63 -13.41
C PRO A 34 26.08 4.75 -12.17
N PRO A 35 27.06 4.68 -11.25
CA PRO A 35 26.94 3.87 -10.03
C PRO A 35 25.62 4.24 -9.37
N THR A 36 24.70 3.28 -9.36
CA THR A 36 23.35 3.51 -8.89
C THR A 36 23.46 3.86 -7.41
N PRO A 37 22.98 5.04 -6.97
CA PRO A 37 23.02 5.37 -5.56
C PRO A 37 22.34 4.25 -4.77
N GLU A 38 22.95 3.85 -3.66
CA GLU A 38 22.47 2.76 -2.79
C GLU A 38 20.97 2.96 -2.54
N LEU A 39 20.15 1.96 -2.92
CA LEU A 39 18.70 2.04 -2.74
C LEU A 39 18.39 2.10 -1.25
N ARG A 40 17.65 3.12 -0.83
CA ARG A 40 17.20 3.26 0.56
C ARG A 40 15.69 3.28 0.63
N LEU A 41 15.13 2.53 1.58
CA LEU A 41 13.69 2.41 1.79
C LEU A 41 13.35 2.81 3.22
N PHE A 42 12.18 3.41 3.42
CA PHE A 42 11.64 3.61 4.76
C PHE A 42 11.08 2.30 5.27
N ASP A 43 11.68 1.75 6.33
CA ASP A 43 11.18 0.56 7.00
C ASP A 43 10.33 0.95 8.21
N THR A 44 9.11 0.44 8.23
CA THR A 44 8.10 0.74 9.27
C THR A 44 8.52 0.16 10.61
N ARG A 45 9.21 -0.99 10.61
CA ARG A 45 9.68 -1.64 11.84
C ARG A 45 10.73 -0.79 12.55
N THR A 46 11.75 -0.33 11.82
CA THR A 46 12.81 0.55 12.36
C THR A 46 12.43 2.04 12.43
N LYS A 47 11.35 2.45 11.76
CA LYS A 47 10.90 3.85 11.62
C LYS A 47 11.96 4.76 10.98
N ALA A 48 12.81 4.21 10.13
CA ALA A 48 13.93 4.90 9.53
C ALA A 48 14.11 4.58 8.04
N VAL A 49 14.78 5.48 7.33
CA VAL A 49 15.22 5.24 5.95
C VAL A 49 16.53 4.46 6.00
N VAL A 50 16.45 3.16 5.72
CA VAL A 50 17.56 2.20 5.81
C VAL A 50 18.04 1.79 4.42
N PRO A 51 19.33 1.46 4.24
CA PRO A 51 19.80 0.80 3.03
C PRO A 51 19.04 -0.50 2.77
N PHE A 52 18.56 -0.68 1.55
CA PHE A 52 17.89 -1.90 1.13
C PHE A 52 18.92 -2.87 0.56
N LYS A 53 19.01 -4.06 1.17
CA LYS A 53 19.84 -5.16 0.70
C LYS A 53 18.96 -6.40 0.54
N PRO A 54 18.76 -6.92 -0.68
CA PRO A 54 17.95 -8.11 -0.88
C PRO A 54 18.55 -9.33 -0.18
N ARG A 55 17.75 -10.36 0.03
CA ARG A 55 18.15 -11.66 0.56
C ARG A 55 19.07 -12.38 -0.41
N VAL A 56 18.78 -12.28 -1.70
CA VAL A 56 19.58 -12.85 -2.78
C VAL A 56 19.99 -11.70 -3.68
N GLU A 57 21.29 -11.58 -3.94
CA GLU A 57 21.83 -10.50 -4.79
C GLU A 57 21.10 -10.48 -6.14
N GLY A 58 20.70 -9.29 -6.58
CA GLY A 58 19.95 -9.11 -7.83
C GLY A 58 18.50 -9.61 -7.85
N LYS A 59 17.96 -10.20 -6.77
CA LYS A 59 16.57 -10.69 -6.71
C LYS A 59 15.78 -10.06 -5.56
N VAL A 60 14.50 -9.76 -5.79
CA VAL A 60 13.62 -9.18 -4.77
C VAL A 60 12.30 -9.94 -4.69
N GLY A 61 12.01 -10.54 -3.55
CA GLY A 61 10.69 -11.07 -3.20
C GLY A 61 9.83 -9.99 -2.53
N MET A 62 8.75 -9.58 -3.17
CA MET A 62 7.87 -8.53 -2.68
C MET A 62 6.44 -9.04 -2.53
N TYR A 63 5.90 -9.00 -1.31
CA TYR A 63 4.49 -9.27 -1.01
C TYR A 63 3.75 -7.98 -0.73
N VAL A 64 2.56 -7.78 -1.29
CA VAL A 64 1.67 -6.65 -0.95
C VAL A 64 0.27 -7.17 -0.67
N CYS A 65 -0.30 -6.84 0.50
CA CYS A 65 -1.66 -7.27 0.85
C CYS A 65 -2.70 -6.72 -0.13
N GLY A 66 -3.52 -7.63 -0.65
CA GLY A 66 -4.57 -7.35 -1.62
C GLY A 66 -5.86 -6.78 -1.03
N VAL A 67 -6.90 -6.76 -1.85
CA VAL A 67 -8.25 -6.38 -1.41
C VAL A 67 -9.04 -7.61 -1.01
N THR A 68 -10.02 -7.41 -0.14
CA THR A 68 -11.15 -8.32 0.02
C THR A 68 -12.21 -7.99 -1.05
N PRO A 69 -12.52 -8.90 -1.99
CA PRO A 69 -13.31 -8.57 -3.19
C PRO A 69 -14.84 -8.52 -2.97
N TYR A 70 -15.32 -8.15 -1.77
CA TYR A 70 -16.76 -8.12 -1.46
C TYR A 70 -17.53 -6.93 -2.03
N ASP A 71 -16.81 -5.89 -2.47
CA ASP A 71 -17.41 -4.66 -2.99
C ASP A 71 -16.39 -3.92 -3.86
N PHE A 72 -16.83 -2.90 -4.60
CA PHE A 72 -15.97 -2.11 -5.47
C PHE A 72 -14.81 -1.48 -4.70
N SER A 73 -13.64 -1.49 -5.35
CA SER A 73 -12.45 -0.83 -4.86
C SER A 73 -12.56 0.68 -4.93
N HIS A 74 -12.02 1.34 -3.90
CA HIS A 74 -12.01 2.79 -3.79
C HIS A 74 -10.63 3.41 -4.02
N VAL A 75 -10.59 4.73 -4.16
CA VAL A 75 -9.37 5.53 -4.40
C VAL A 75 -8.25 5.22 -3.39
N GLY A 76 -8.59 4.88 -2.13
CA GLY A 76 -7.60 4.40 -1.15
C GLY A 76 -6.84 3.15 -1.57
N HIS A 77 -7.51 2.16 -2.17
CA HIS A 77 -6.87 0.94 -2.70
C HIS A 77 -5.99 1.28 -3.91
N ALA A 78 -6.49 2.12 -4.82
CA ALA A 78 -5.73 2.56 -5.98
C ALA A 78 -4.41 3.24 -5.58
N ARG A 79 -4.42 4.09 -4.54
CA ARG A 79 -3.18 4.72 -4.04
C ARG A 79 -2.17 3.69 -3.55
N ALA A 80 -2.61 2.71 -2.77
CA ALA A 80 -1.72 1.66 -2.28
C ALA A 80 -1.07 0.93 -3.46
N TYR A 81 -1.89 0.46 -4.40
CA TYR A 81 -1.39 -0.36 -5.51
C TYR A 81 -0.59 0.43 -6.54
N ILE A 82 -0.88 1.71 -6.76
CA ILE A 82 -0.05 2.57 -7.60
C ILE A 82 1.31 2.81 -6.95
N ALA A 83 1.38 3.04 -5.64
CA ALA A 83 2.64 3.23 -4.94
C ALA A 83 3.54 1.99 -5.06
N PHE A 84 2.99 0.79 -4.84
CA PHE A 84 3.74 -0.46 -4.97
C PHE A 84 4.02 -0.86 -6.43
N ASP A 85 3.17 -0.48 -7.39
CA ASP A 85 3.48 -0.62 -8.82
C ASP A 85 4.66 0.28 -9.24
N VAL A 86 4.73 1.51 -8.72
CA VAL A 86 5.89 2.39 -8.93
C VAL A 86 7.16 1.79 -8.31
N LEU A 87 7.08 1.23 -7.10
CA LEU A 87 8.21 0.54 -6.47
C LEU A 87 8.68 -0.67 -7.29
N TYR A 88 7.76 -1.53 -7.69
CA TYR A 88 8.04 -2.68 -8.56
C TYR A 88 8.76 -2.26 -9.85
N ARG A 89 8.23 -1.25 -10.54
CA ARG A 89 8.82 -0.72 -11.79
C ARG A 89 10.20 -0.11 -11.55
N TYR A 90 10.39 0.58 -10.44
CA TYR A 90 11.67 1.19 -10.10
C TYR A 90 12.72 0.13 -9.76
N LEU A 91 12.38 -0.89 -8.97
CA LEU A 91 13.26 -2.03 -8.70
C LEU A 91 13.66 -2.75 -10.00
N THR A 92 12.69 -2.98 -10.90
CA THR A 92 12.97 -3.56 -12.23
C THR A 92 13.90 -2.67 -13.06
N TYR A 93 13.68 -1.35 -13.05
CA TYR A 93 14.55 -0.39 -13.72
C TYR A 93 15.99 -0.40 -13.17
N LEU A 94 16.15 -0.63 -11.86
CA LEU A 94 17.46 -0.78 -11.22
C LEU A 94 18.15 -2.12 -11.54
N GLY A 95 17.48 -3.02 -12.28
CA GLY A 95 18.05 -4.30 -12.72
C GLY A 95 17.74 -5.50 -11.83
N TYR A 96 16.87 -5.35 -10.82
CA TYR A 96 16.46 -6.48 -9.99
C TYR A 96 15.48 -7.41 -10.73
N GLU A 97 15.63 -8.71 -10.54
CA GLU A 97 14.59 -9.70 -10.81
C GLU A 97 13.57 -9.67 -9.66
N VAL A 98 12.38 -9.10 -9.91
CA VAL A 98 11.38 -8.91 -8.85
C VAL A 98 10.26 -9.95 -8.96
N ASN A 99 10.12 -10.80 -7.94
CA ASN A 99 8.95 -11.65 -7.75
C ASN A 99 7.90 -10.90 -6.92
N TYR A 100 6.91 -10.32 -7.60
CA TYR A 100 5.84 -9.53 -6.97
C TYR A 100 4.57 -10.37 -6.77
N VAL A 101 4.27 -10.70 -5.52
CA VAL A 101 3.08 -11.43 -5.10
C VAL A 101 2.08 -10.48 -4.44
N ARG A 102 0.81 -10.61 -4.82
CA ARG A 102 -0.31 -9.91 -4.19
C ARG A 102 -1.50 -10.86 -4.15
N ASN A 103 -2.03 -11.10 -2.96
CA ASN A 103 -3.20 -11.95 -2.82
C ASN A 103 -4.49 -11.24 -3.23
N PHE A 104 -5.55 -12.03 -3.34
CA PHE A 104 -6.91 -11.57 -3.06
C PHE A 104 -7.36 -12.39 -1.86
N THR A 105 -7.93 -11.74 -0.84
CA THR A 105 -8.35 -12.43 0.38
C THR A 105 -9.59 -13.27 0.04
N ASP A 106 -9.38 -14.58 -0.12
CA ASP A 106 -10.37 -15.60 -0.44
C ASP A 106 -10.05 -16.94 0.27
N ILE A 107 -9.70 -16.86 1.57
CA ILE A 107 -9.80 -17.94 2.58
C ILE A 107 -8.70 -19.04 2.54
N ASP A 108 -7.74 -19.12 3.51
CA ASP A 108 -6.88 -20.32 3.86
C ASP A 108 -6.18 -20.40 5.28
N ASP A 109 -5.70 -21.61 5.68
CA ASP A 109 -5.28 -22.12 7.04
C ASP A 109 -3.77 -22.45 7.23
N LYS A 110 -3.21 -22.44 8.48
CA LYS A 110 -2.06 -23.28 9.03
C LYS A 110 -1.35 -22.72 10.30
N ILE A 111 -1.84 -22.91 11.54
CA ILE A 111 -1.10 -22.46 12.78
C ILE A 111 -1.04 -23.49 13.94
N MET A 112 -1.75 -24.61 13.86
CA MET A 112 -2.17 -25.31 15.08
C MET A 112 -1.11 -26.13 15.83
N ASP A 113 0.05 -26.41 15.23
CA ASP A 113 0.99 -27.40 15.79
C ASP A 113 1.90 -26.84 16.91
N ASN A 114 1.87 -25.53 17.21
CA ASN A 114 2.83 -24.90 18.10
C ASN A 114 2.28 -24.48 19.48
N GLY A 115 1.06 -24.90 19.84
CA GLY A 115 0.46 -24.57 21.15
C GLY A 115 0.11 -23.08 21.36
N LYS A 116 0.22 -22.27 20.31
CA LYS A 116 -0.05 -20.82 20.30
C LYS A 116 -1.50 -20.48 19.96
N ALA A 117 -2.30 -21.49 19.62
CA ALA A 117 -3.70 -21.34 19.30
C ALA A 117 -4.57 -22.23 20.20
N TYR A 118 -5.84 -21.86 20.36
CA TYR A 118 -6.81 -22.62 21.15
C TYR A 118 -8.19 -22.60 20.51
N THR A 119 -9.00 -23.60 20.81
CA THR A 119 -10.35 -23.76 20.24
C THR A 119 -11.43 -23.34 21.23
N ILE A 120 -12.49 -22.68 20.74
CA ILE A 120 -13.75 -22.43 21.46
C ILE A 120 -14.90 -22.75 20.51
N GLU A 121 -15.72 -23.76 20.81
CA GLU A 121 -16.95 -24.05 20.06
C GLU A 121 -16.75 -24.15 18.53
N GLY A 122 -15.62 -24.74 18.11
CA GLY A 122 -15.26 -24.89 16.69
C GLY A 122 -14.56 -23.68 16.06
N ASP A 123 -14.52 -22.52 16.72
CA ASP A 123 -13.62 -21.41 16.38
C ASP A 123 -12.21 -21.72 16.88
N VAL A 124 -11.19 -21.25 16.18
CA VAL A 124 -9.78 -21.30 16.58
C VAL A 124 -9.26 -19.87 16.72
N TYR A 125 -8.61 -19.56 17.83
CA TYR A 125 -8.01 -18.25 18.12
C TYR A 125 -6.51 -18.36 18.33
N PHE A 126 -5.78 -17.33 17.90
CA PHE A 126 -4.38 -17.11 18.29
C PHE A 126 -4.35 -16.47 19.68
N SER A 127 -3.51 -16.99 20.57
CA SER A 127 -3.31 -16.41 21.90
C SER A 127 -2.16 -15.41 21.87
N VAL A 128 -2.48 -14.11 21.95
CA VAL A 128 -1.45 -13.06 21.91
C VAL A 128 -0.52 -13.09 23.12
N ASP A 129 -1.01 -13.59 24.27
CA ASP A 129 -0.20 -13.77 25.48
C ASP A 129 0.94 -14.77 25.28
N ASN A 130 0.81 -15.67 24.31
CA ASN A 130 1.84 -16.65 23.98
C ASN A 130 2.89 -16.11 22.99
N PHE A 131 2.82 -14.84 22.56
CA PHE A 131 3.80 -14.18 21.69
C PHE A 131 4.35 -12.91 22.37
N PRO A 132 5.48 -12.99 23.10
CA PRO A 132 6.02 -11.87 23.88
C PRO A 132 6.32 -10.59 23.09
N ASP A 133 6.60 -10.72 21.79
CA ASP A 133 6.92 -9.58 20.90
C ASP A 133 5.69 -8.95 20.24
N TYR A 134 4.47 -9.30 20.68
CA TYR A 134 3.24 -8.72 20.13
C TYR A 134 3.24 -7.19 20.26
N LEU A 135 2.87 -6.48 19.19
CA LEU A 135 2.88 -5.01 19.05
C LEU A 135 4.23 -4.38 18.71
N CYS A 136 5.28 -5.17 18.47
CA CYS A 136 6.58 -4.64 18.08
C CYS A 136 6.55 -3.85 16.76
N LEU A 137 5.68 -4.21 15.80
CA LEU A 137 5.58 -3.53 14.51
C LEU A 137 4.85 -2.18 14.62
N SER A 138 3.72 -2.17 15.30
CA SER A 138 2.90 -0.97 15.50
C SER A 138 3.46 -0.02 16.56
N GLY A 139 4.27 -0.55 17.50
CA GLY A 139 4.79 0.18 18.65
C GLY A 139 3.71 0.63 19.63
N ARG A 140 2.54 -0.02 19.62
CA ARG A 140 1.44 0.26 20.55
C ARG A 140 1.66 -0.44 21.88
N LYS A 141 1.03 0.09 22.94
CA LYS A 141 0.90 -0.61 24.24
C LYS A 141 -0.37 -1.47 24.21
N LEU A 142 -0.32 -2.64 24.86
CA LEU A 142 -1.44 -3.61 24.91
C LEU A 142 -2.74 -2.96 25.42
N ASP A 143 -2.64 -2.06 26.40
CA ASP A 143 -3.77 -1.35 27.02
C ASP A 143 -4.53 -0.42 26.06
N HIS A 144 -3.96 -0.08 24.90
CA HIS A 144 -4.61 0.73 23.87
C HIS A 144 -5.36 -0.10 22.81
N ASN A 145 -5.33 -1.43 22.90
CA ASN A 145 -5.98 -2.36 21.96
C ASN A 145 -7.41 -2.70 22.36
N LEU A 146 -8.23 -1.68 22.64
CA LEU A 146 -9.67 -1.89 22.65
C LEU A 146 -10.13 -2.26 21.23
N PRO A 147 -10.96 -3.31 21.07
CA PRO A 147 -11.51 -3.68 19.78
C PRO A 147 -12.14 -2.45 19.12
N GLY A 148 -11.70 -2.14 17.90
CA GLY A 148 -12.26 -1.02 17.15
C GLY A 148 -13.77 -1.17 17.03
N LYS A 149 -14.50 -0.04 16.98
CA LYS A 149 -15.98 0.06 16.96
C LYS A 149 -16.73 -0.82 15.93
N ARG A 150 -16.03 -1.57 15.07
CA ARG A 150 -16.58 -2.43 14.02
C ARG A 150 -16.60 -3.93 14.35
N VAL A 151 -16.02 -4.39 15.46
CA VAL A 151 -15.97 -5.83 15.80
C VAL A 151 -16.69 -6.05 17.14
N ALA A 152 -17.72 -6.88 17.15
CA ALA A 152 -18.37 -7.31 18.39
C ALA A 152 -17.34 -8.00 19.28
N VAL A 153 -17.26 -7.58 20.55
CA VAL A 153 -16.35 -8.20 21.52
C VAL A 153 -16.82 -9.61 21.79
N ASP A 154 -16.05 -10.59 21.33
CA ASP A 154 -16.29 -11.98 21.68
C ASP A 154 -15.75 -12.22 23.09
N THR A 155 -16.68 -12.29 24.06
CA THR A 155 -16.38 -12.45 25.49
C THR A 155 -15.86 -13.84 25.84
N ARG A 156 -15.90 -14.79 24.90
CA ARG A 156 -15.39 -16.15 25.12
C ARG A 156 -13.86 -16.21 25.05
N LYS A 157 -13.23 -15.23 24.41
CA LYS A 157 -11.77 -15.19 24.21
C LYS A 157 -11.04 -15.05 25.55
N ARG A 158 -9.90 -15.75 25.69
CA ARG A 158 -9.03 -15.68 26.89
C ARG A 158 -8.46 -14.28 27.08
N ASN A 159 -8.03 -13.66 25.98
CA ASN A 159 -7.60 -12.27 25.92
C ASN A 159 -8.43 -11.50 24.87
N PRO A 160 -8.92 -10.28 25.17
CA PRO A 160 -9.66 -9.46 24.20
C PRO A 160 -8.90 -9.18 22.89
N ALA A 161 -7.57 -9.19 22.92
CA ALA A 161 -6.70 -9.00 21.76
C ALA A 161 -6.47 -10.27 20.94
N ASP A 162 -6.89 -11.45 21.43
CA ASP A 162 -6.87 -12.69 20.65
C ASP A 162 -7.72 -12.54 19.38
N PHE A 163 -7.24 -13.10 18.28
CA PHE A 163 -7.87 -13.00 16.97
C PHE A 163 -8.11 -14.37 16.36
N ALA A 164 -9.19 -14.48 15.60
CA ALA A 164 -9.59 -15.75 15.01
C ALA A 164 -8.62 -16.16 13.90
N LEU A 165 -8.19 -17.41 13.96
CA LEU A 165 -7.43 -18.12 12.94
C LEU A 165 -8.36 -18.94 12.05
N TRP A 166 -9.40 -19.52 12.64
CA TRP A 166 -10.47 -20.26 11.98
C TRP A 166 -11.79 -19.93 12.65
N LYS A 167 -12.83 -19.78 11.86
CA LYS A 167 -14.21 -19.62 12.31
C LYS A 167 -15.01 -20.83 11.89
N SER A 168 -15.68 -21.48 12.84
CA SER A 168 -16.62 -22.54 12.50
C SER A 168 -17.72 -21.94 11.61
N ALA A 169 -18.10 -22.69 10.58
CA ALA A 169 -19.10 -22.21 9.64
C ALA A 169 -20.50 -22.45 10.20
N LYS A 170 -21.33 -21.42 10.10
CA LYS A 170 -22.78 -21.56 10.30
C LYS A 170 -23.40 -22.23 9.08
N GLU A 171 -24.59 -22.78 9.27
CA GLU A 171 -25.36 -23.39 8.19
C GLU A 171 -25.59 -22.37 7.05
N GLY A 172 -25.23 -22.76 5.82
CA GLY A 172 -25.32 -21.90 4.64
C GLY A 172 -24.09 -21.03 4.34
N GLU A 173 -23.08 -20.96 5.23
CA GLU A 173 -21.82 -20.26 4.94
C GLU A 173 -20.84 -21.13 4.12
N PRO A 174 -20.05 -20.54 3.20
CA PRO A 174 -18.93 -21.22 2.54
C PRO A 174 -17.98 -21.82 3.58
N SER A 175 -17.64 -23.09 3.41
CA SER A 175 -16.84 -23.83 4.39
C SER A 175 -16.05 -24.99 3.81
N TRP A 176 -14.90 -25.26 4.43
CA TRP A 176 -14.01 -26.36 4.12
C TRP A 176 -13.87 -27.31 5.30
N VAL A 177 -13.55 -28.56 5.01
CA VAL A 177 -13.23 -29.55 6.04
C VAL A 177 -11.81 -29.26 6.53
N SER A 178 -11.66 -29.09 7.84
CA SER A 178 -10.37 -28.99 8.53
C SER A 178 -10.29 -30.02 9.66
N PRO A 179 -9.10 -30.23 10.28
CA PRO A 179 -8.97 -31.04 11.49
C PRO A 179 -9.86 -30.58 12.66
N TRP A 180 -10.40 -29.36 12.62
CA TRP A 180 -11.25 -28.78 13.68
C TRP A 180 -12.74 -28.71 13.28
N GLY A 181 -13.12 -29.39 12.21
CA GLY A 181 -14.48 -29.40 11.68
C GLY A 181 -14.65 -28.45 10.49
N ARG A 182 -15.91 -28.20 10.11
CA ARG A 182 -16.22 -27.32 8.98
C ARG A 182 -16.13 -25.86 9.37
N GLY A 183 -15.50 -25.05 8.53
CA GLY A 183 -15.30 -23.63 8.80
C GLY A 183 -14.55 -22.90 7.71
N ARG A 184 -14.03 -21.73 8.08
CA ARG A 184 -13.27 -20.84 7.21
C ARG A 184 -12.20 -20.08 7.99
N PRO A 185 -11.06 -19.79 7.40
CA PRO A 185 -9.96 -19.05 8.02
C PRO A 185 -10.28 -17.60 8.35
N GLY A 186 -9.46 -17.09 9.26
CA GLY A 186 -9.42 -15.70 9.65
C GLY A 186 -8.61 -14.84 8.67
N TRP A 187 -8.98 -13.57 8.55
CA TRP A 187 -8.40 -12.62 7.60
C TRP A 187 -6.86 -12.53 7.62
N HIS A 188 -6.22 -12.76 8.78
CA HIS A 188 -4.77 -12.59 8.93
C HIS A 188 -3.95 -13.79 8.41
N ILE A 189 -4.46 -15.01 8.60
CA ILE A 189 -3.67 -16.23 8.32
C ILE A 189 -3.35 -16.39 6.85
N GLU A 190 -4.19 -15.86 5.98
CA GLU A 190 -4.05 -16.01 4.54
C GLU A 190 -2.75 -15.40 4.00
N CYS A 191 -2.46 -14.17 4.42
CA CYS A 191 -1.27 -13.48 3.96
C CYS A 191 0.01 -14.12 4.51
N SER A 192 0.00 -14.60 5.76
CA SER A 192 1.10 -15.38 6.34
C SER A 192 1.38 -16.67 5.57
N ALA A 193 0.33 -17.45 5.28
CA ALA A 193 0.45 -18.74 4.59
C ALA A 193 0.90 -18.57 3.13
N MET A 194 0.26 -17.66 2.38
CA MET A 194 0.58 -17.42 0.98
C MET A 194 1.95 -16.79 0.77
N SER A 195 2.32 -15.78 1.58
CA SER A 195 3.65 -15.16 1.44
C SER A 195 4.76 -16.18 1.69
N ALA A 196 4.64 -17.01 2.73
CA ALA A 196 5.58 -18.09 3.02
C ALA A 196 5.66 -19.13 1.89
N TYR A 197 4.52 -19.46 1.26
CA TYR A 197 4.49 -20.43 0.16
C TYR A 197 5.16 -19.89 -1.12
N TYR A 198 4.84 -18.67 -1.53
CA TYR A 198 5.32 -18.13 -2.82
C TYR A 198 6.70 -17.45 -2.75
N LEU A 199 7.06 -16.89 -1.61
CA LEU A 199 8.32 -16.13 -1.43
C LEU A 199 9.30 -16.81 -0.48
N GLY A 200 8.85 -17.86 0.23
CA GLY A 200 9.59 -18.48 1.32
C GLY A 200 9.38 -17.77 2.65
N LYS A 201 9.90 -18.38 3.72
CA LYS A 201 9.75 -17.90 5.10
C LYS A 201 10.51 -16.59 5.37
N VAL A 202 11.52 -16.31 4.54
CA VAL A 202 12.31 -15.08 4.57
C VAL A 202 12.26 -14.40 3.19
N PHE A 203 11.74 -13.18 3.14
CA PHE A 203 11.62 -12.39 1.92
C PHE A 203 11.87 -10.90 2.15
N ASP A 204 11.93 -10.12 1.07
CA ASP A 204 12.57 -8.80 1.10
C ASP A 204 11.64 -7.67 1.53
N ILE A 205 10.47 -7.56 0.89
CA ILE A 205 9.57 -6.43 1.08
C ILE A 205 8.16 -6.94 1.36
N HIS A 206 7.55 -6.45 2.45
CA HIS A 206 6.12 -6.63 2.73
C HIS A 206 5.43 -5.27 2.74
N GLY A 207 4.44 -5.09 1.87
CA GLY A 207 3.76 -3.83 1.62
C GLY A 207 2.27 -3.84 1.97
N GLY A 208 1.72 -2.68 2.36
CA GLY A 208 0.27 -2.51 2.50
C GLY A 208 -0.16 -1.08 2.85
N GLY A 209 -1.46 -0.89 3.07
CA GLY A 209 -1.99 0.37 3.60
C GLY A 209 -1.52 0.63 5.04
N LYS A 210 -1.41 1.90 5.45
CA LYS A 210 -1.05 2.26 6.84
C LYS A 210 -2.01 1.68 7.90
N ASP A 211 -3.26 1.43 7.54
CA ASP A 211 -4.23 0.73 8.39
C ASP A 211 -3.96 -0.76 8.56
N LEU A 212 -3.17 -1.37 7.67
CA LEU A 212 -2.78 -2.77 7.79
C LEU A 212 -1.65 -2.98 8.80
N ILE A 213 -0.89 -1.93 9.20
CA ILE A 213 0.12 -2.03 10.26
C ILE A 213 -0.46 -2.73 11.49
N PHE A 214 -1.68 -2.34 11.90
CA PHE A 214 -2.37 -2.96 13.02
C PHE A 214 -3.88 -3.06 12.76
N PRO A 215 -4.52 -4.22 13.00
CA PRO A 215 -3.91 -5.45 13.55
C PRO A 215 -3.27 -6.36 12.49
N HIS A 216 -3.42 -6.07 11.20
CA HIS A 216 -3.20 -7.08 10.15
C HIS A 216 -1.76 -7.58 10.05
N HIS A 217 -0.81 -6.72 9.71
CA HIS A 217 0.60 -7.08 9.55
C HIS A 217 1.28 -7.44 10.88
N GLU A 218 0.81 -6.87 12.00
CA GLU A 218 1.23 -7.30 13.33
C GLU A 218 0.88 -8.77 13.58
N ASN A 219 -0.34 -9.16 13.25
CA ASN A 219 -0.79 -10.54 13.36
C ASN A 219 -0.04 -11.43 12.37
N GLU A 220 0.22 -10.98 11.14
CA GLU A 220 0.99 -11.77 10.17
C GLU A 220 2.42 -12.05 10.62
N LEU A 221 3.08 -11.04 11.20
CA LEU A 221 4.40 -11.19 11.78
C LEU A 221 4.39 -12.24 12.89
N ALA A 222 3.45 -12.13 13.84
CA ALA A 222 3.30 -13.07 14.93
C ALA A 222 3.03 -14.50 14.43
N GLN A 223 2.08 -14.66 13.49
CA GLN A 223 1.74 -15.95 12.91
C GLN A 223 2.92 -16.59 12.17
N SER A 224 3.66 -15.81 11.38
CA SER A 224 4.78 -16.30 10.58
C SER A 224 5.97 -16.72 11.45
N GLN A 225 6.31 -15.92 12.46
CA GLN A 225 7.41 -16.23 13.37
C GLN A 225 7.08 -17.37 14.32
N GLU A 226 5.83 -17.49 14.76
CA GLU A 226 5.41 -18.62 15.58
C GLU A 226 5.33 -19.91 14.77
N ALA A 227 4.90 -19.88 13.51
CA ALA A 227 4.93 -21.05 12.64
C ALA A 227 6.37 -21.44 12.26
N TYR A 228 7.23 -20.45 12.03
CA TYR A 228 8.61 -20.62 11.58
C TYR A 228 9.53 -19.61 12.29
N PRO A 229 10.31 -20.02 13.30
CA PRO A 229 11.18 -19.12 14.06
C PRO A 229 12.20 -18.36 13.20
N GLU A 230 12.55 -18.88 12.02
CA GLU A 230 13.43 -18.24 11.04
C GLU A 230 12.73 -17.18 10.18
N SER A 231 11.42 -16.99 10.31
CA SER A 231 10.67 -16.10 9.43
C SER A 231 11.07 -14.64 9.60
N GLU A 232 11.35 -13.99 8.48
CA GLU A 232 11.77 -12.59 8.47
C GLU A 232 11.33 -11.86 7.19
N VAL A 233 10.80 -10.65 7.38
CA VAL A 233 10.63 -9.66 6.32
C VAL A 233 11.71 -8.60 6.50
N LYS A 234 12.56 -8.39 5.49
CA LYS A 234 13.67 -7.43 5.58
C LYS A 234 13.21 -5.98 5.67
N CYS A 235 12.12 -5.61 4.99
CA CYS A 235 11.58 -4.26 4.96
C CYS A 235 10.04 -4.24 4.96
N TRP A 236 9.45 -3.58 5.96
CA TRP A 236 8.00 -3.35 6.03
C TRP A 236 7.65 -1.97 5.49
N MET A 237 6.82 -1.88 4.45
CA MET A 237 6.47 -0.62 3.80
C MET A 237 4.97 -0.35 3.88
N HIS A 238 4.60 0.87 4.27
CA HIS A 238 3.18 1.24 4.37
C HIS A 238 2.86 2.60 3.74
N ASN A 239 1.83 2.64 2.89
CA ASN A 239 1.39 3.89 2.27
C ASN A 239 0.38 4.65 3.14
N GLY A 240 0.51 5.97 3.18
CA GLY A 240 -0.41 6.85 3.92
C GLY A 240 -1.84 6.87 3.36
N PHE A 241 -2.79 7.29 4.20
CA PHE A 241 -4.21 7.42 3.84
C PHE A 241 -4.46 8.50 2.81
N VAL A 242 -5.49 8.29 1.97
CA VAL A 242 -6.10 9.35 1.17
C VAL A 242 -7.15 10.05 2.03
N ASN A 243 -7.08 11.37 2.09
CA ASN A 243 -8.00 12.19 2.87
C ASN A 243 -8.91 13.00 1.95
N LYS A 244 -10.13 13.28 2.41
CA LYS A 244 -11.07 14.24 1.82
C LYS A 244 -11.49 15.20 2.92
N ASP A 245 -11.38 16.51 2.65
CA ASP A 245 -11.74 17.58 3.59
C ASP A 245 -11.08 17.42 4.98
N GLY A 246 -9.82 16.99 4.99
CA GLY A 246 -9.05 16.72 6.22
C GLY A 246 -9.40 15.41 6.94
N GLN A 247 -10.42 14.67 6.50
CA GLN A 247 -10.84 13.39 7.09
C GLN A 247 -10.33 12.20 6.27
N LYS A 248 -9.99 11.10 6.94
CA LYS A 248 -9.62 9.84 6.27
C LYS A 248 -10.81 9.35 5.44
N MET A 249 -10.59 9.02 4.16
CA MET A 249 -11.64 8.35 3.39
C MET A 249 -11.85 6.94 3.93
N ALA A 250 -13.09 6.61 4.26
CA ALA A 250 -13.50 5.28 4.70
C ALA A 250 -14.95 4.99 4.30
N LYS A 251 -15.25 3.71 4.02
CA LYS A 251 -16.61 3.28 3.66
C LYS A 251 -17.66 3.57 4.75
N ALA A 252 -17.31 3.38 6.03
CA ALA A 252 -18.26 3.62 7.13
C ALA A 252 -18.70 5.08 7.25
N ASP A 253 -17.83 6.02 6.87
CA ASP A 253 -18.12 7.45 6.97
C ASP A 253 -18.86 7.96 5.72
N LYS A 254 -19.22 7.06 4.78
CA LYS A 254 -19.83 7.33 3.46
C LYS A 254 -19.09 8.42 2.67
N ASN A 255 -17.82 8.65 3.00
CA ASN A 255 -16.98 9.71 2.44
C ASN A 255 -15.86 9.08 1.60
N PHE A 256 -16.23 8.27 0.62
CA PHE A 256 -15.29 7.61 -0.28
C PHE A 256 -15.78 7.70 -1.73
N PHE A 257 -14.84 7.63 -2.66
CA PHE A 257 -15.14 7.45 -4.07
C PHE A 257 -14.62 6.09 -4.53
N THR A 258 -15.43 5.37 -5.28
CA THR A 258 -14.94 4.20 -5.99
C THR A 258 -13.97 4.64 -7.09
N ILE A 259 -13.12 3.72 -7.56
CA ILE A 259 -12.29 4.00 -8.75
C ILE A 259 -13.20 4.30 -9.95
N ARG A 260 -14.35 3.61 -10.04
CA ARG A 260 -15.34 3.77 -11.12
C ARG A 260 -15.93 5.17 -11.17
N ASP A 261 -16.26 5.75 -10.00
CA ASP A 261 -16.79 7.11 -9.90
C ASP A 261 -15.81 8.17 -10.40
N ILE A 262 -14.51 7.93 -10.22
CA ILE A 262 -13.49 8.87 -10.68
C ILE A 262 -13.22 8.71 -12.17
N ILE A 263 -13.13 7.47 -12.67
CA ILE A 263 -12.79 7.24 -14.08
C ILE A 263 -13.95 7.52 -15.05
N SER A 264 -15.19 7.61 -14.54
CA SER A 264 -16.32 8.09 -15.34
C SER A 264 -16.22 9.60 -15.61
N LEU A 265 -15.47 10.34 -14.81
CA LEU A 265 -15.29 11.79 -14.92
C LEU A 265 -13.92 12.17 -15.47
N TYR A 266 -12.88 11.39 -15.18
CA TYR A 266 -11.49 11.70 -15.49
C TYR A 266 -10.78 10.51 -16.13
N HIS A 267 -9.87 10.78 -17.07
CA HIS A 267 -9.09 9.71 -17.67
C HIS A 267 -8.24 8.96 -16.60
N PRO A 268 -8.14 7.61 -16.61
CA PRO A 268 -7.41 6.85 -15.59
C PRO A 268 -5.93 7.27 -15.41
N MET A 269 -5.29 7.76 -16.47
CA MET A 269 -3.93 8.31 -16.37
C MET A 269 -3.88 9.60 -15.54
N ALA A 270 -4.90 10.45 -15.60
CA ALA A 270 -4.96 11.64 -14.74
C ALA A 270 -5.03 11.25 -13.27
N LEU A 271 -5.81 10.20 -12.93
CA LEU A 271 -5.87 9.64 -11.58
C LEU A 271 -4.51 9.06 -11.13
N ARG A 272 -3.81 8.33 -12.01
CA ARG A 272 -2.48 7.79 -11.71
C ARG A 272 -1.46 8.89 -11.45
N HIS A 273 -1.44 9.95 -12.26
CA HIS A 273 -0.57 11.10 -12.05
C HIS A 273 -0.94 11.87 -10.79
N TYR A 274 -2.24 12.07 -10.51
CA TYR A 274 -2.73 12.67 -9.27
C TYR A 274 -2.16 11.95 -8.03
N MET A 275 -2.24 10.62 -8.00
CA MET A 275 -1.79 9.80 -6.87
C MET A 275 -0.27 9.75 -6.69
N THR A 276 0.49 9.85 -7.79
CA THR A 276 1.95 9.73 -7.77
C THR A 276 2.63 11.09 -7.58
N ALA A 277 2.02 12.15 -8.11
CA ALA A 277 2.74 13.39 -8.37
C ALA A 277 2.33 14.56 -7.46
N LEU A 278 1.10 14.67 -6.94
CA LEU A 278 0.69 15.96 -6.35
C LEU A 278 1.43 16.38 -5.08
N LYS A 279 1.75 15.47 -4.15
CA LYS A 279 2.49 15.89 -2.95
C LYS A 279 3.92 16.30 -3.32
N GLN A 280 4.59 15.51 -4.15
CA GLN A 280 5.93 15.82 -4.64
C GLN A 280 5.95 17.05 -5.55
N LEU A 281 4.93 17.27 -6.37
CA LEU A 281 4.80 18.44 -7.22
C LEU A 281 4.46 19.68 -6.41
N LYS A 282 3.66 19.57 -5.34
CA LYS A 282 3.42 20.68 -4.41
C LYS A 282 4.70 21.03 -3.64
N GLU A 283 5.42 20.05 -3.12
CA GLU A 283 6.72 20.26 -2.47
C GLU A 283 7.76 20.86 -3.44
N LYS A 284 7.84 20.34 -4.67
CA LYS A 284 8.72 20.87 -5.72
C LYS A 284 8.30 22.27 -6.18
N ALA A 285 7.00 22.55 -6.29
CA ALA A 285 6.49 23.87 -6.65
C ALA A 285 6.79 24.89 -5.56
N LEU A 286 6.56 24.56 -4.29
CA LEU A 286 6.93 25.40 -3.15
C LEU A 286 8.44 25.66 -3.12
N LYS A 287 9.25 24.61 -3.31
CA LYS A 287 10.72 24.73 -3.39
C LYS A 287 11.16 25.61 -4.57
N ARG A 288 10.55 25.45 -5.75
CA ARG A 288 10.82 26.26 -6.95
C ARG A 288 10.42 27.72 -6.75
N ALA A 289 9.29 27.94 -6.09
CA ALA A 289 8.77 29.25 -5.76
C ALA A 289 9.48 29.90 -4.54
N GLY A 290 10.48 29.22 -3.95
CA GLY A 290 11.23 29.73 -2.80
C GLY A 290 10.39 29.98 -1.55
N MET A 291 9.25 29.28 -1.40
CA MET A 291 8.27 29.53 -0.34
C MET A 291 7.95 28.29 0.49
N THR A 292 7.49 28.51 1.72
CA THR A 292 6.93 27.47 2.59
C THR A 292 5.42 27.35 2.39
N ALA A 293 4.84 26.24 2.87
CA ALA A 293 3.39 26.04 2.82
C ALA A 293 2.63 27.09 3.65
N GLU A 294 3.23 27.55 4.74
CA GLU A 294 2.69 28.58 5.63
C GLU A 294 2.65 29.94 4.95
N GLN A 295 3.71 30.32 4.24
CA GLN A 295 3.76 31.58 3.48
C GLN A 295 2.70 31.61 2.38
N LEU A 296 2.54 30.50 1.64
CA LEU A 296 1.49 30.38 0.63
C LEU A 296 0.09 30.49 1.25
N GLN A 297 -0.13 29.85 2.40
CA GLN A 297 -1.41 29.90 3.10
C GLN A 297 -1.74 31.33 3.56
N GLN A 298 -0.75 32.08 4.06
CA GLN A 298 -0.91 33.48 4.44
C GLN A 298 -1.31 34.35 3.24
N LEU A 299 -0.70 34.16 2.07
CA LEU A 299 -1.07 34.88 0.85
C LEU A 299 -2.50 34.58 0.40
N ILE A 300 -2.94 33.31 0.50
CA ILE A 300 -4.31 32.92 0.16
C ILE A 300 -5.32 33.58 1.13
N GLU A 301 -4.99 33.66 2.42
CA GLU A 301 -5.81 34.33 3.43
C GLU A 301 -5.89 35.85 3.19
N GLN A 302 -4.76 36.49 2.89
CA GLN A 302 -4.70 37.91 2.52
C GLN A 302 -5.56 38.20 1.29
N ARG A 303 -5.46 37.38 0.24
CA ARG A 303 -6.31 37.49 -0.95
C ARG A 303 -7.79 37.31 -0.61
N THR A 304 -8.11 36.35 0.25
CA THR A 304 -9.50 36.10 0.69
C THR A 304 -10.07 37.33 1.41
N LEU A 305 -9.27 37.97 2.27
CA LEU A 305 -9.63 39.20 2.96
C LEU A 305 -9.80 40.37 1.98
N ALA A 306 -8.88 40.53 1.02
CA ALA A 306 -8.96 41.55 -0.02
C ALA A 306 -10.26 41.43 -0.83
N ARG A 307 -10.62 40.22 -1.28
CA ARG A 307 -11.89 39.94 -1.97
C ARG A 307 -13.11 40.29 -1.10
N LYS A 308 -13.08 39.93 0.19
CA LYS A 308 -14.16 40.25 1.14
C LYS A 308 -14.34 41.76 1.32
N ASN A 309 -13.23 42.51 1.32
CA ASN A 309 -13.22 43.97 1.43
C ASN A 309 -13.47 44.68 0.09
N LYS A 310 -13.73 43.94 -1.00
CA LYS A 310 -13.86 44.45 -2.38
C LYS A 310 -12.61 45.16 -2.91
N ASP A 311 -11.45 44.85 -2.34
CA ASP A 311 -10.15 45.24 -2.86
C ASP A 311 -9.71 44.23 -3.94
N PHE A 312 -10.26 44.43 -5.14
CA PHE A 312 -9.97 43.54 -6.27
C PHE A 312 -8.54 43.72 -6.79
N ALA A 313 -7.97 44.92 -6.66
CA ALA A 313 -6.61 45.21 -7.09
C ALA A 313 -5.59 44.36 -6.30
N GLU A 314 -5.71 44.31 -4.97
CA GLU A 314 -4.82 43.50 -4.15
C GLU A 314 -5.05 41.99 -4.37
N SER A 315 -6.30 41.56 -4.55
CA SER A 315 -6.63 40.17 -4.90
C SER A 315 -5.94 39.71 -6.18
N ASP A 316 -5.93 40.56 -7.21
CA ASP A 316 -5.37 40.24 -8.51
C ASP A 316 -3.84 40.33 -8.50
N ARG A 317 -3.27 41.25 -7.70
CA ARG A 317 -1.82 41.30 -7.44
C ARG A 317 -1.31 39.98 -6.87
N ILE A 318 -1.95 39.47 -5.81
CA ILE A 318 -1.56 38.19 -5.16
C ILE A 318 -1.72 37.02 -6.13
N ARG A 319 -2.81 36.99 -6.92
CA ARG A 319 -3.04 35.92 -7.90
C ARG A 319 -1.95 35.90 -8.98
N THR A 320 -1.56 37.07 -9.47
CA THR A 320 -0.53 37.24 -10.51
C THR A 320 0.84 36.84 -9.98
N GLU A 321 1.19 37.28 -8.76
CA GLU A 321 2.45 36.93 -8.09
C GLU A 321 2.59 35.41 -7.92
N LEU A 322 1.54 34.74 -7.45
CA LEU A 322 1.54 33.28 -7.31
C LEU A 322 1.60 32.56 -8.67
N SER A 323 0.91 33.09 -9.70
CA SER A 323 0.94 32.54 -11.06
C SER A 323 2.34 32.60 -11.67
N ALA A 324 3.05 33.73 -11.50
CA ALA A 324 4.44 33.90 -11.94
C ALA A 324 5.41 32.92 -11.25
N LEU A 325 5.10 32.47 -10.03
CA LEU A 325 5.87 31.44 -9.33
C LEU A 325 5.44 30.01 -9.70
N GLY A 326 4.50 29.86 -10.63
CA GLY A 326 3.94 28.59 -11.07
C GLY A 326 2.99 27.98 -10.04
N ILE A 327 2.17 28.80 -9.39
CA ILE A 327 1.11 28.42 -8.45
C ILE A 327 -0.21 29.01 -8.92
N ALA A 328 -1.11 28.16 -9.39
CA ALA A 328 -2.44 28.57 -9.84
C ALA A 328 -3.47 28.45 -8.72
N LEU A 329 -4.22 29.53 -8.48
CA LEU A 329 -5.34 29.56 -7.54
C LEU A 329 -6.67 29.18 -8.21
N MET A 330 -7.49 28.42 -7.50
CA MET A 330 -8.81 27.94 -7.92
C MET A 330 -9.82 28.30 -6.84
N ASP A 331 -10.80 29.13 -7.17
CA ASP A 331 -11.82 29.56 -6.22
C ASP A 331 -12.99 28.57 -6.23
N GLU A 332 -13.29 27.97 -5.08
CA GLU A 332 -14.41 27.03 -4.87
C GLU A 332 -15.43 27.63 -3.87
N PRO A 333 -16.68 27.14 -3.83
CA PRO A 333 -17.69 27.61 -2.87
C PRO A 333 -17.25 27.49 -1.40
N THR A 334 -16.37 26.55 -1.09
CA THR A 334 -15.86 26.27 0.26
C THR A 334 -14.54 26.98 0.58
N GLY A 335 -13.92 27.68 -0.38
CA GLY A 335 -12.66 28.40 -0.19
C GLY A 335 -11.76 28.40 -1.43
N THR A 336 -10.57 28.98 -1.31
CA THR A 336 -9.58 29.00 -2.41
C THR A 336 -8.62 27.81 -2.28
N LEU A 337 -8.57 26.99 -3.32
CA LEU A 337 -7.59 25.91 -3.50
C LEU A 337 -6.42 26.37 -4.37
N TRP A 338 -5.33 25.61 -4.36
CA TRP A 338 -4.17 25.86 -5.24
C TRP A 338 -3.61 24.57 -5.85
N LYS A 339 -3.02 24.71 -7.05
CA LYS A 339 -2.28 23.66 -7.75
C LYS A 339 -0.95 24.19 -8.31
N PRO A 340 0.08 23.35 -8.46
CA PRO A 340 1.25 23.68 -9.28
C PRO A 340 0.83 23.99 -10.72
N SER A 341 1.44 25.00 -11.34
CA SER A 341 1.34 25.34 -12.76
C SER A 341 2.73 25.60 -13.35
N GLU A 342 2.81 25.80 -14.66
CA GLU A 342 4.01 26.39 -15.25
C GLU A 342 4.12 27.85 -14.80
N PRO A 343 5.32 28.33 -14.42
CA PRO A 343 5.56 29.75 -14.20
C PRO A 343 5.22 30.50 -15.48
N GLU A 344 4.33 31.49 -15.39
CA GLU A 344 4.14 32.41 -16.51
C GLU A 344 5.45 33.19 -16.69
N LEU A 345 6.09 33.00 -17.85
CA LEU A 345 7.27 33.78 -18.23
C LEU A 345 6.84 35.24 -18.26
N THR A 346 7.41 36.05 -17.36
CA THR A 346 7.36 37.50 -17.54
C THR A 346 8.19 37.81 -18.78
N GLU A 347 7.71 38.69 -19.66
CA GLU A 347 8.37 39.04 -20.94
C GLU A 347 9.74 39.72 -20.77
N GLU A 348 10.34 39.68 -19.58
CA GLU A 348 11.66 40.23 -19.27
C GLU A 348 12.54 39.18 -18.57
N SER A 349 13.01 38.18 -19.33
CA SER A 349 14.16 37.36 -18.94
C SER A 349 14.94 36.83 -20.14
#